data_AF-A0A0F2NU48-F1
#
_entry.id   AF-A0A0F2NU48-F1
#
_cell.length_a   1.000
_cell.length_b   1.000
_cell.length_c   1.000
_cell.angle_alpha   90.00
_cell.angle_beta   90.00
_cell.angle_gamma   90.00
#
_symmetry.space_group_name_H-M   'P 1'
#
loop_
_entity.id
_entity.type
_entity.pdbx_description
1 polymer ?
#
loop_
_entity_poly.entity_id
_entity_poly.type
_entity_poly.pdbx_seq_one_letter_code
_entity_poly.pdbx_strand_id
1 'polypeptide(L)'
;MCFSTSASFGAGAILAVIGVASIKKAKSPSETFFASIPLIFSFQQFTEGFVWLSLSNPTYAFLQQISTYTFLFIAQVIWPTWVPLSIFLLEKKNKRKIIQKILIGIGIMVSAYLGFCLLSYHVEAKIMDYHISYELDFPVFLSKYGSIFYIVATIAPSYFSSIKRMWMLGTAILISYIISTIFYTDYVVSVWCFFASIISLTVFIIIYEMNKSSQTIPSPTSANV
;
A
#
# COMPACT_ATOMS: atom_id res chain seq x y z
N MET A 1 17.14 -7.82 9.77
CA MET A 1 16.02 -8.48 10.47
C MET A 1 15.71 -9.74 9.67
N CYS A 2 15.65 -10.92 10.29
CA CYS A 2 15.35 -12.15 9.54
C CYS A 2 13.85 -12.20 9.23
N PHE A 3 13.50 -12.31 7.95
CA PHE A 3 12.12 -12.48 7.53
C PHE A 3 11.75 -13.97 7.62
N SER A 4 10.51 -14.27 8.01
CA SER A 4 10.04 -15.63 8.23
C SER A 4 8.53 -15.74 8.06
N THR A 5 8.04 -16.95 7.85
CA THR A 5 6.61 -17.29 7.83
C THR A 5 5.85 -16.69 9.02
N SER A 6 6.39 -16.84 10.22
CA SER A 6 5.80 -16.31 11.46
C SER A 6 5.77 -14.77 11.48
N ALA A 7 6.80 -14.11 10.95
CA ALA A 7 6.86 -12.66 10.90
C ALA A 7 5.78 -12.10 9.96
N SER A 8 5.63 -12.67 8.76
CA SER A 8 4.60 -12.24 7.79
C SER A 8 3.19 -12.47 8.32
N PHE A 9 2.89 -13.63 8.90
CA PHE A 9 1.58 -13.88 9.51
C PHE A 9 1.30 -13.02 10.75
N GLY A 10 2.31 -12.78 11.58
CA GLY A 10 2.20 -11.86 12.72
C GLY A 10 1.91 -10.43 12.28
N ALA A 11 2.63 -9.93 11.28
CA ALA A 11 2.37 -8.63 10.68
C ALA A 11 0.96 -8.55 10.07
N GLY A 12 0.55 -9.59 9.34
CA GLY A 12 -0.80 -9.74 8.80
C GLY A 12 -1.89 -9.60 9.87
N ALA A 13 -1.73 -10.27 11.01
CA ALA A 13 -2.68 -10.18 12.13
C ALA A 13 -2.74 -8.77 12.75
N ILE A 14 -1.59 -8.13 12.98
CA ILE A 14 -1.53 -6.75 13.49
C ILE A 14 -2.24 -5.79 12.52
N LEU A 15 -1.95 -5.92 11.22
CA LEU A 15 -2.57 -5.14 10.16
C LEU A 15 -4.08 -5.36 10.06
N ALA A 16 -4.55 -6.59 10.28
CA ALA A 16 -5.98 -6.90 10.32
C ALA A 16 -6.68 -6.14 11.45
N VAL A 17 -6.08 -6.12 12.64
CA VAL A 17 -6.61 -5.38 13.80
C VAL A 17 -6.66 -3.88 13.51
N ILE A 18 -5.57 -3.31 12.97
CA ILE A 18 -5.52 -1.88 12.60
C ILE A 18 -6.57 -1.56 11.52
N GLY A 19 -6.75 -2.44 10.54
CA GLY A 19 -7.71 -2.27 9.46
C GLY A 19 -9.16 -2.31 9.92
N VAL A 20 -9.53 -3.31 10.74
CA VAL A 20 -10.87 -3.39 11.34
C VAL A 20 -11.13 -2.16 12.22
N ALA A 21 -10.15 -1.72 13.02
CA ALA A 21 -10.28 -0.52 13.85
C ALA A 21 -10.44 0.75 13.01
N SER A 22 -9.71 0.87 11.89
CA SER A 22 -9.80 2.00 10.97
C SER A 22 -11.17 2.07 10.30
N ILE A 23 -11.66 0.94 9.77
CA ILE A 23 -12.98 0.87 9.12
C ILE A 23 -14.10 1.17 10.09
N LYS A 24 -14.05 0.65 11.33
CA LYS A 24 -15.05 0.97 12.36
C LYS A 24 -15.13 2.46 12.70
N LYS A 25 -14.06 3.21 12.43
CA LYS A 25 -14.01 4.66 12.67
C LYS A 25 -14.49 5.49 11.48
N ALA A 26 -14.46 4.92 10.26
CA ALA A 26 -14.88 5.59 9.04
C ALA A 26 -16.39 5.92 9.07
N LYS A 27 -16.76 7.13 8.63
CA LYS A 27 -18.16 7.60 8.64
C LYS A 27 -18.80 7.69 7.26
N SER A 28 -18.05 7.45 6.19
CA SER A 28 -18.53 7.54 4.82
C SER A 28 -17.90 6.47 3.93
N PRO A 29 -18.51 6.10 2.78
CA PRO A 29 -17.92 5.14 1.85
C PRO A 29 -16.51 5.53 1.39
N SER A 30 -16.26 6.82 1.16
CA SER A 30 -14.93 7.33 0.81
C SER A 30 -13.90 7.13 1.93
N GLU A 31 -14.30 7.36 3.20
CA GLU A 31 -13.47 7.07 4.36
C GLU A 31 -13.22 5.57 4.51
N THR A 32 -14.22 4.73 4.30
CA THR A 32 -14.08 3.27 4.36
C THR A 32 -13.08 2.77 3.31
N PHE A 33 -13.14 3.32 2.09
CA PHE A 33 -12.21 2.97 1.02
C PHE A 33 -10.75 3.28 1.41
N PHE A 34 -10.48 4.46 1.98
CA PHE A 34 -9.14 4.80 2.50
C PHE A 34 -8.77 3.96 3.74
N ALA A 35 -9.71 3.76 4.67
CA ALA A 35 -9.52 2.99 5.90
C ALA A 35 -9.30 1.49 5.65
N SER A 36 -9.56 0.99 4.44
CA SER A 36 -9.30 -0.39 4.05
C SER A 36 -7.85 -0.69 3.69
N ILE A 37 -7.00 0.34 3.50
CA ILE A 37 -5.57 0.18 3.20
C ILE A 37 -4.86 -0.82 4.13
N PRO A 38 -5.03 -0.79 5.47
CA PRO A 38 -4.40 -1.76 6.35
C PRO A 38 -4.91 -3.19 6.15
N LEU A 39 -6.17 -3.40 5.73
CA LEU A 39 -6.67 -4.74 5.41
C LEU A 39 -6.07 -5.28 4.11
N ILE A 40 -5.83 -4.42 3.12
CA ILE A 40 -5.13 -4.82 1.89
C ILE A 40 -3.70 -5.21 2.23
N PHE A 41 -2.99 -4.42 3.04
CA PHE A 41 -1.67 -4.80 3.54
C PHE A 41 -1.70 -6.09 4.37
N SER A 42 -2.73 -6.29 5.19
CA SER A 42 -2.92 -7.52 5.95
C SER A 42 -3.00 -8.73 5.03
N PHE A 43 -3.85 -8.66 4.00
CA PHE A 43 -3.99 -9.72 3.00
C PHE A 43 -2.67 -9.96 2.26
N GLN A 44 -1.96 -8.90 1.88
CA GLN A 44 -0.64 -8.99 1.25
C GLN A 44 0.41 -9.65 2.16
N GLN A 45 0.39 -9.38 3.47
CA GLN A 45 1.31 -10.02 4.42
C GLN A 45 0.97 -11.49 4.66
N PHE A 46 -0.32 -11.86 4.67
CA PHE A 46 -0.71 -13.27 4.70
C PHE A 46 -0.25 -14.01 3.43
N THR A 47 -0.36 -13.40 2.25
CA THR A 47 0.11 -14.03 1.01
C THR A 47 1.63 -14.22 1.00
N GLU A 48 2.41 -13.24 1.50
CA GLU A 48 3.86 -13.39 1.69
C GLU A 48 4.21 -14.53 2.67
N GLY A 49 3.43 -14.71 3.74
CA GLY A 49 3.58 -15.84 4.66
C GLY A 49 3.39 -17.19 3.96
N PHE A 50 2.45 -17.29 3.01
CA PHE A 50 2.31 -18.48 2.17
C PHE A 50 3.45 -18.66 1.17
N VAL A 51 4.03 -17.58 0.65
CA VAL A 51 5.26 -17.66 -0.17
C VAL A 51 6.38 -18.28 0.66
N TRP A 52 6.64 -17.76 1.86
CA TRP A 52 7.61 -18.33 2.80
C TRP A 52 7.37 -19.81 3.07
N LEU A 53 6.12 -20.18 3.37
CA LEU A 53 5.76 -21.57 3.66
C LEU A 53 6.01 -22.50 2.46
N SER A 54 5.66 -22.06 1.26
CA SER A 54 5.84 -22.84 0.02
C SER A 54 7.30 -23.04 -0.35
N LEU A 55 8.16 -22.03 -0.10
CA LEU A 55 9.59 -22.09 -0.39
C LEU A 55 10.36 -22.89 0.66
N SER A 56 9.89 -22.90 1.92
CA SER A 56 10.60 -23.54 3.03
C SER A 56 10.19 -25.00 3.24
N ASN A 57 9.06 -25.44 2.67
CA ASN A 57 8.52 -26.78 2.90
C ASN A 57 7.95 -27.39 1.60
N PRO A 58 8.55 -28.50 1.09
CA PRO A 58 8.11 -29.16 -0.14
C PRO A 58 6.62 -29.56 -0.16
N THR A 59 6.02 -29.85 1.00
CA THR A 59 4.58 -30.19 1.10
C THR A 59 3.68 -29.05 0.59
N TYR A 60 4.13 -27.80 0.68
CA TYR A 60 3.37 -26.62 0.27
C TYR A 60 3.86 -26.00 -1.05
N ALA A 61 4.74 -26.67 -1.79
CA ALA A 61 5.31 -26.15 -3.04
C ALA A 61 4.24 -25.76 -4.08
N PHE A 62 3.09 -26.45 -4.08
CA PHE A 62 1.95 -26.13 -4.95
C PHE A 62 1.37 -24.72 -4.73
N LEU A 63 1.60 -24.10 -3.56
CA LEU A 63 1.15 -22.75 -3.26
C LEU A 63 2.11 -21.67 -3.78
N GLN A 64 3.33 -22.02 -4.19
CA GLN A 64 4.38 -21.04 -4.49
C GLN A 64 3.95 -20.06 -5.58
N GLN A 65 3.47 -20.57 -6.71
CA GLN A 65 3.09 -19.73 -7.84
C GLN A 65 1.90 -18.82 -7.48
N ILE A 66 0.81 -19.39 -6.97
CA ILE A 66 -0.40 -18.61 -6.66
C ILE A 66 -0.14 -17.55 -5.57
N SER A 67 0.63 -17.89 -4.52
CA SER A 67 0.97 -16.95 -3.45
C SER A 67 1.91 -15.84 -3.93
N THR A 68 2.92 -16.17 -4.73
CA THR A 68 3.87 -15.22 -5.33
C THR A 68 3.16 -14.22 -6.22
N TYR A 69 2.34 -14.71 -7.16
CA TYR A 69 1.59 -13.84 -8.08
C TYR A 69 0.56 -12.99 -7.33
N THR A 70 -0.13 -13.55 -6.33
CA THR A 70 -1.08 -12.78 -5.51
C THR A 70 -0.38 -11.67 -4.73
N PHE A 71 0.74 -11.97 -4.08
CA PHE A 71 1.56 -10.99 -3.36
C PHE A 71 2.01 -9.86 -4.29
N LEU A 72 2.63 -10.21 -5.42
CA LEU A 72 3.16 -9.24 -6.38
C LEU A 72 2.06 -8.44 -7.06
N PHE A 73 0.91 -9.04 -7.35
CA PHE A 73 -0.23 -8.31 -7.90
C PHE A 73 -0.70 -7.20 -6.95
N ILE A 74 -0.81 -7.48 -5.65
CA ILE A 74 -1.17 -6.44 -4.69
C ILE A 74 -0.03 -5.41 -4.59
N ALA A 75 1.21 -5.87 -4.43
CA ALA A 75 2.38 -5.00 -4.27
C ALA A 75 2.61 -4.05 -5.45
N GLN A 76 2.39 -4.53 -6.68
CA GLN A 76 2.76 -3.80 -7.90
C GLN A 76 1.57 -3.17 -8.61
N VAL A 77 0.43 -3.86 -8.66
CA VAL A 77 -0.71 -3.46 -9.49
C VAL A 77 -1.75 -2.68 -8.68
N ILE A 78 -2.01 -3.05 -7.43
CA ILE A 78 -3.08 -2.41 -6.66
C ILE A 78 -2.68 -1.03 -6.17
N TRP A 79 -1.51 -0.88 -5.54
CA TRP A 79 -1.13 0.35 -4.85
C TRP A 79 -1.07 1.61 -5.72
N PRO A 80 -0.49 1.60 -6.95
CA PRO A 80 -0.39 2.81 -7.76
C PRO A 80 -1.74 3.40 -8.12
N THR A 81 -2.81 2.60 -8.23
CA THR A 81 -4.17 3.10 -8.45
C THR A 81 -4.90 3.36 -7.14
N TRP A 82 -4.78 2.45 -6.16
CA TRP A 82 -5.57 2.51 -4.92
C TRP A 82 -5.26 3.77 -4.10
N VAL A 83 -3.99 4.10 -3.93
CA VAL A 83 -3.57 5.26 -3.11
C VAL A 83 -4.11 6.59 -3.66
N PRO A 84 -3.84 6.99 -4.92
CA PRO A 84 -4.36 8.25 -5.44
C PRO A 84 -5.88 8.28 -5.49
N LEU A 85 -6.53 7.15 -5.81
CA LEU A 85 -7.99 7.07 -5.82
C LEU A 85 -8.59 7.27 -4.42
N SER A 86 -8.03 6.61 -3.41
CA SER A 86 -8.50 6.74 -2.03
C SER A 86 -8.42 8.18 -1.52
N ILE A 87 -7.34 8.90 -1.86
CA ILE A 87 -7.14 10.29 -1.48
C ILE A 87 -8.06 11.22 -2.30
N PHE A 88 -8.25 10.94 -3.59
CA PHE A 88 -9.18 11.68 -4.45
C PHE A 88 -10.62 11.64 -3.91
N LEU A 89 -11.08 10.47 -3.46
CA LEU A 89 -12.44 10.27 -2.91
C LEU A 89 -12.68 11.04 -1.62
N LEU A 90 -11.61 11.36 -0.87
CA LEU A 90 -11.66 12.16 0.34
C LEU A 90 -11.48 13.66 0.09
N GLU A 91 -10.91 14.04 -1.05
CA GLU A 91 -10.59 15.42 -1.37
C GLU A 91 -11.88 16.24 -1.63
N LYS A 92 -11.95 17.45 -1.07
CA LYS A 92 -13.09 18.37 -1.24
C LYS A 92 -12.74 19.57 -2.13
N LYS A 93 -11.47 19.95 -2.24
CA LYS A 93 -11.04 21.13 -3.00
C LYS A 93 -10.86 20.83 -4.49
N ASN A 94 -11.60 21.52 -5.35
CA ASN A 94 -11.58 21.31 -6.81
C ASN A 94 -10.18 21.39 -7.44
N LYS A 95 -9.35 22.37 -7.05
CA LYS A 95 -7.97 22.48 -7.56
C LYS A 95 -7.11 21.26 -7.21
N ARG A 96 -7.26 20.71 -6.01
CA ARG A 96 -6.53 19.50 -5.59
C ARG A 96 -7.07 18.25 -6.26
N LYS A 97 -8.39 18.17 -6.47
CA LYS A 97 -9.02 17.07 -7.26
C LYS A 97 -8.44 16.95 -8.67
N ILE A 98 -8.12 18.05 -9.35
CA ILE A 98 -7.51 18.00 -10.69
C ILE A 98 -6.13 17.34 -10.62
N ILE A 99 -5.29 17.73 -9.66
CA ILE A 99 -3.97 17.11 -9.46
C ILE A 99 -4.13 15.61 -9.15
N GLN A 100 -5.06 15.25 -8.26
CA GLN A 100 -5.31 13.85 -7.93
C GLN A 100 -5.81 13.04 -9.13
N LYS A 101 -6.64 13.61 -10.03
CA LYS A 101 -7.04 12.93 -11.28
C LYS A 101 -5.86 12.61 -12.18
N ILE A 102 -4.90 13.53 -12.30
CA ILE A 102 -3.66 13.29 -13.07
C ILE A 102 -2.87 12.14 -12.42
N LEU A 103 -2.72 12.16 -11.10
CA LEU A 103 -2.02 11.10 -10.35
C LEU A 103 -2.74 9.75 -10.45
N ILE A 104 -4.07 9.72 -10.46
CA ILE A 104 -4.87 8.51 -10.74
C ILE A 104 -4.56 8.00 -12.15
N GLY A 105 -4.52 8.87 -13.17
CA GLY A 105 -4.19 8.49 -14.54
C GLY A 105 -2.81 7.84 -14.66
N ILE A 106 -1.79 8.43 -14.01
CA ILE A 106 -0.45 7.84 -13.89
C ILE A 106 -0.52 6.50 -13.17
N GLY A 107 -1.25 6.42 -12.06
CA GLY A 107 -1.46 5.21 -11.28
C GLY A 107 -2.06 4.06 -12.09
N ILE A 108 -3.13 4.33 -12.84
CA ILE A 108 -3.79 3.35 -13.73
C ILE A 108 -2.83 2.89 -14.82
N MET A 109 -2.10 3.81 -15.46
CA MET A 109 -1.12 3.47 -16.48
C MET A 109 -0.02 2.55 -15.94
N VAL A 110 0.54 2.89 -14.77
CA VAL A 110 1.56 2.07 -14.10
C VAL A 110 0.98 0.70 -13.70
N SER A 111 -0.23 0.67 -13.15
CA SER A 111 -0.89 -0.56 -12.72
C SER A 111 -1.16 -1.49 -13.90
N ALA A 112 -1.72 -0.96 -14.99
CA ALA A 112 -1.98 -1.73 -16.21
C ALA A 112 -0.69 -2.27 -16.82
N TYR A 113 0.36 -1.45 -16.85
CA TYR A 113 1.67 -1.88 -17.33
C TYR A 113 2.28 -2.99 -16.47
N LEU A 114 2.34 -2.80 -15.15
CA LEU A 114 2.87 -3.81 -14.23
C LEU A 114 2.04 -5.10 -14.23
N GLY A 115 0.71 -4.98 -14.38
CA GLY A 115 -0.17 -6.13 -14.54
C GLY A 115 0.09 -6.88 -15.84
N PHE A 116 0.28 -6.18 -16.96
CA PHE A 116 0.70 -6.79 -18.22
C PHE A 116 2.06 -7.49 -18.08
N CYS A 117 3.02 -6.84 -17.41
CA CYS A 117 4.34 -7.43 -17.19
C CYS A 117 4.28 -8.69 -16.33
N LEU A 118 3.51 -8.67 -15.24
CA LEU A 118 3.33 -9.81 -14.36
C LEU A 118 2.74 -11.02 -15.11
N LEU A 119 1.86 -10.79 -16.09
CA LEU A 119 1.24 -11.85 -16.89
C LEU A 119 2.10 -12.33 -18.06
N SER A 120 3.01 -11.49 -18.57
CA SER A 120 3.74 -11.75 -19.82
C SER A 120 5.18 -12.20 -19.63
N TYR A 121 5.78 -11.91 -18.48
CA TYR A 121 7.18 -12.20 -18.19
C TYR A 121 7.31 -13.23 -17.06
N HIS A 122 8.48 -13.86 -16.99
CA HIS A 122 8.78 -14.81 -15.93
C HIS A 122 8.90 -14.10 -14.58
N VAL A 123 8.38 -14.77 -13.55
CA VAL A 123 8.33 -14.30 -12.18
C VAL A 123 8.72 -15.47 -11.29
N GLU A 124 9.74 -15.28 -10.47
CA GLU A 124 10.22 -16.30 -9.56
C GLU A 124 10.45 -15.71 -8.16
N ALA A 125 10.09 -16.47 -7.12
CA ALA A 125 10.38 -16.12 -5.74
C ALA A 125 11.43 -17.11 -5.20
N LYS A 126 12.49 -16.58 -4.57
CA LYS A 126 13.59 -17.37 -3.98
C LYS A 126 13.91 -16.85 -2.59
N ILE A 127 14.28 -17.75 -1.68
CA ILE A 127 14.85 -17.35 -0.38
C ILE A 127 16.34 -17.12 -0.58
N MET A 128 16.81 -15.90 -0.31
CA MET A 128 18.23 -15.55 -0.28
C MET A 128 18.51 -14.71 0.97
N ASP A 129 19.59 -15.02 1.70
CA ASP A 129 20.05 -14.27 2.89
C ASP A 129 18.97 -13.94 3.93
N TYR A 130 18.04 -14.89 4.17
CA TYR A 130 16.89 -14.73 5.09
C TYR A 130 15.83 -13.71 4.63
N HIS A 131 15.78 -13.41 3.34
CA HIS A 131 14.79 -12.58 2.67
C HIS A 131 14.18 -13.32 1.47
N ILE A 132 12.99 -12.91 1.03
CA ILE A 132 12.46 -13.33 -0.27
C ILE A 132 12.94 -12.34 -1.32
N SER A 133 13.69 -12.84 -2.29
CA SER A 133 13.96 -12.16 -3.56
C SER A 133 12.85 -12.50 -4.55
N TYR A 134 12.35 -11.47 -5.23
CA TYR A 134 11.42 -11.62 -6.35
C TYR A 134 12.15 -11.23 -7.63
N GLU A 135 12.49 -12.23 -8.44
CA GLU A 135 13.10 -12.03 -9.75
C GLU A 135 12.00 -11.70 -10.75
N LEU A 136 12.12 -10.53 -11.38
CA LEU A 136 11.15 -9.97 -12.30
C LEU A 136 11.88 -9.60 -13.59
N ASP A 137 11.69 -10.41 -14.64
CA ASP A 137 12.37 -10.22 -15.93
C ASP A 137 11.68 -9.13 -16.78
N PHE A 138 11.41 -7.98 -16.16
CA PHE A 138 10.73 -6.87 -16.81
C PHE A 138 11.72 -6.07 -17.68
N PRO A 139 11.28 -5.44 -18.78
CA PRO A 139 12.15 -4.67 -19.66
C PRO A 139 12.93 -3.55 -18.94
N VAL A 140 14.26 -3.50 -19.13
CA VAL A 140 15.20 -2.62 -18.41
C VAL A 140 14.88 -1.12 -18.56
N PHE A 141 14.52 -0.67 -19.77
CA PHE A 141 14.14 0.73 -20.01
C PHE A 141 12.96 1.14 -19.13
N LEU A 142 12.03 0.22 -18.89
CA LEU A 142 10.82 0.47 -18.12
C LEU A 142 11.00 0.20 -16.63
N SER A 143 11.96 -0.61 -16.18
CA SER A 143 12.23 -0.77 -14.74
C SER A 143 12.74 0.54 -14.11
N LYS A 144 13.60 1.28 -14.83
CA LYS A 144 14.17 2.54 -14.33
C LYS A 144 13.17 3.68 -14.29
N TYR A 145 12.41 3.90 -15.36
CA TYR A 145 11.41 4.99 -15.38
C TYR A 145 10.10 4.58 -14.69
N GLY A 146 9.70 3.31 -14.77
CA GLY A 146 8.50 2.78 -14.14
C GLY A 146 8.53 2.88 -12.61
N SER A 147 9.68 2.67 -11.98
CA SER A 147 9.85 2.89 -10.53
C SER A 147 9.60 4.34 -10.13
N ILE A 148 10.07 5.31 -10.91
CA ILE A 148 9.80 6.75 -10.67
C ILE A 148 8.30 7.02 -10.76
N PHE A 149 7.62 6.55 -11.82
CA PHE A 149 6.17 6.74 -11.96
C PHE A 149 5.38 6.05 -10.85
N TYR A 150 5.82 4.86 -10.41
CA TYR A 150 5.24 4.15 -9.27
C TYR A 150 5.33 4.98 -7.99
N ILE A 151 6.52 5.49 -7.68
CA ILE A 151 6.77 6.32 -6.49
C ILE A 151 5.94 7.59 -6.55
N VAL A 152 5.89 8.25 -7.72
CA VAL A 152 5.05 9.44 -7.90
C VAL A 152 3.58 9.11 -7.67
N ALA A 153 3.07 8.02 -8.24
CA ALA A 153 1.68 7.61 -8.08
C ALA A 153 1.30 7.24 -6.64
N THR A 154 2.23 6.70 -5.85
CA THR A 154 1.97 6.24 -4.48
C THR A 154 2.27 7.29 -3.41
N ILE A 155 3.25 8.17 -3.63
CA ILE A 155 3.71 9.15 -2.62
C ILE A 155 3.11 10.54 -2.85
N ALA A 156 3.13 11.04 -4.09
CA ALA A 156 2.70 12.41 -4.39
C ALA A 156 1.25 12.71 -3.97
N PRO A 157 0.26 11.79 -4.10
CA PRO A 157 -1.12 12.05 -3.69
C PRO A 157 -1.24 12.55 -2.25
N SER A 158 -0.41 12.00 -1.36
CA SER A 158 -0.43 12.33 0.08
C SER A 158 -0.02 13.76 0.34
N TYR A 159 0.96 14.28 -0.40
CA TYR A 159 1.45 15.66 -0.27
C TYR A 159 0.54 16.69 -0.96
N PHE A 160 -0.16 16.29 -2.01
CA PHE A 160 -1.10 17.15 -2.74
C PHE A 160 -2.54 17.12 -2.20
N SER A 161 -2.79 16.41 -1.10
CA SER A 161 -4.09 16.38 -0.42
C SER A 161 -4.31 17.63 0.45
N SER A 162 -5.55 18.08 0.57
CA SER A 162 -5.94 19.13 1.51
C SER A 162 -6.25 18.62 2.93
N ILE A 163 -6.21 17.30 3.13
CA ILE A 163 -6.55 16.65 4.41
C ILE A 163 -5.41 16.83 5.41
N LYS A 164 -5.77 17.24 6.63
CA LYS A 164 -4.81 17.47 7.71
C LYS A 164 -4.03 16.18 7.99
N ARG A 165 -2.71 16.31 8.12
CA ARG A 165 -1.76 15.22 8.37
C ARG A 165 -1.66 14.11 7.31
N MET A 166 -2.28 14.27 6.14
CA MET A 166 -2.10 13.32 5.04
C MET A 166 -0.63 13.21 4.59
N TRP A 167 0.15 14.28 4.74
CA TRP A 167 1.60 14.28 4.48
C TRP A 167 2.38 13.24 5.30
N MET A 168 1.87 12.83 6.49
CA MET A 168 2.50 11.79 7.29
C MET A 168 2.51 10.45 6.54
N LEU A 169 1.44 10.15 5.79
CA LEU A 169 1.34 8.93 4.99
C LEU A 169 2.43 8.91 3.91
N GLY A 170 2.54 9.99 3.13
CA GLY A 170 3.58 10.13 2.10
C GLY A 170 4.99 10.04 2.69
N THR A 171 5.21 10.65 3.86
CA THR A 171 6.51 10.62 4.54
C THR A 171 6.85 9.23 5.07
N ALA A 172 5.88 8.51 5.66
CA ALA A 172 6.08 7.14 6.11
C ALA A 172 6.43 6.21 4.94
N ILE A 173 5.73 6.33 3.81
CA ILE A 173 5.99 5.55 2.59
C ILE A 173 7.36 5.91 1.99
N LEU A 174 7.72 7.19 1.96
CA LEU A 174 9.00 7.65 1.40
C LEU A 174 10.19 7.17 2.24
N ILE A 175 10.12 7.34 3.56
CA ILE A 175 11.17 6.89 4.47
C ILE A 175 11.34 5.37 4.39
N SER A 176 10.23 4.61 4.40
CA SER A 176 10.32 3.15 4.28
C SER A 176 10.91 2.70 2.95
N TYR A 177 10.58 3.39 1.85
CA TYR A 177 11.18 3.12 0.54
C TYR A 177 12.68 3.42 0.52
N ILE A 178 13.11 4.57 1.05
CA ILE A 178 14.52 4.97 1.14
C ILE A 178 15.32 3.95 1.97
N ILE A 179 14.81 3.56 3.14
CA ILE A 179 15.46 2.55 3.98
C ILE A 179 15.58 1.23 3.23
N SER A 180 14.50 0.78 2.58
CA SER A 180 14.50 -0.49 1.84
C SER A 180 15.51 -0.47 0.68
N THR A 181 15.61 0.64 -0.04
CA THR A 181 16.51 0.76 -1.20
C THR A 181 17.98 0.86 -0.81
N ILE A 182 18.29 1.59 0.26
CA ILE A 182 19.69 1.78 0.72
C ILE A 182 20.24 0.52 1.37
N PHE A 183 19.43 -0.18 2.17
CA PHE A 183 19.91 -1.30 2.99
C PHE A 183 19.60 -2.69 2.39
N TYR A 184 18.65 -2.81 1.46
CA TYR A 184 18.13 -4.09 0.98
C TYR A 184 17.80 -4.07 -0.52
N THR A 185 18.79 -3.73 -1.35
CA THR A 185 18.62 -3.44 -2.78
C THR A 185 18.00 -4.59 -3.59
N ASP A 186 18.30 -5.84 -3.22
CA ASP A 186 17.77 -7.05 -3.87
C ASP A 186 16.42 -7.53 -3.29
N TYR A 187 16.00 -6.95 -2.15
CA TYR A 187 14.81 -7.39 -1.39
C TYR A 187 13.81 -6.26 -1.16
N VAL A 188 13.91 -5.16 -1.92
CA VAL A 188 13.15 -3.92 -1.71
C VAL A 188 11.66 -4.19 -1.57
N VAL A 189 11.09 -5.04 -2.42
CA VAL A 189 9.64 -5.32 -2.41
C VAL A 189 9.21 -5.95 -1.08
N SER A 190 9.88 -7.01 -0.63
CA SER A 190 9.56 -7.71 0.63
C SER A 190 9.79 -6.79 1.84
N VAL A 191 10.94 -6.12 1.90
CA VAL A 191 11.31 -5.27 3.03
C VAL A 191 10.42 -4.02 3.12
N TRP A 192 10.06 -3.43 1.98
CA TRP A 192 9.19 -2.26 1.99
C TRP A 192 7.80 -2.59 2.55
N CYS A 193 7.28 -3.78 2.25
CA CYS A 193 6.01 -4.26 2.75
C CYS A 193 6.03 -4.51 4.27
N PHE A 194 7.19 -4.76 4.87
CA PHE A 194 7.34 -4.86 6.33
C PHE A 194 6.92 -3.57 7.05
N PHE A 195 7.19 -2.42 6.45
CA PHE A 195 6.82 -1.12 7.02
C PHE A 195 5.31 -0.83 6.94
N ALA A 196 4.52 -1.75 6.37
CA ALA A 196 3.07 -1.63 6.27
C ALA A 196 2.39 -1.37 7.62
N SER A 197 2.90 -1.89 8.74
CA SER A 197 2.31 -1.63 10.07
C SER A 197 2.42 -0.15 10.46
N ILE A 198 3.56 0.49 10.20
CA ILE A 198 3.78 1.92 10.47
C ILE A 198 2.93 2.79 9.54
N ILE A 199 2.88 2.42 8.25
CA ILE A 199 2.03 3.08 7.25
C ILE A 199 0.55 2.97 7.65
N SER A 200 0.12 1.79 8.09
CA SER A 200 -1.26 1.50 8.50
C SER A 200 -1.65 2.24 9.78
N LEU A 201 -0.74 2.40 10.74
CA LEU A 201 -0.98 3.23 11.92
C LEU A 201 -1.20 4.69 11.52
N THR A 202 -0.48 5.18 10.51
CA THR A 202 -0.66 6.52 9.96
C THR A 202 -2.05 6.69 9.33
N VAL A 203 -2.51 5.69 8.58
CA VAL A 203 -3.89 5.65 8.04
C VAL A 203 -4.93 5.74 9.17
N PHE A 204 -4.77 4.96 10.23
CA PHE A 204 -5.66 4.99 11.39
C PHE A 204 -5.70 6.38 12.05
N ILE A 205 -4.54 7.00 12.27
CA ILE A 205 -4.43 8.35 12.87
C ILE A 205 -5.16 9.39 12.00
N ILE A 206 -4.97 9.35 10.68
CA ILE A 206 -5.63 10.28 9.74
C ILE A 206 -7.16 10.13 9.83
N ILE A 207 -7.69 8.91 9.77
CA ILE A 207 -9.13 8.65 9.89
C ILE A 207 -9.66 9.12 11.26
N TYR A 208 -8.94 8.84 12.33
CA TYR A 208 -9.32 9.27 13.68
C TYR A 208 -9.43 10.81 13.76
N GLU A 209 -8.48 11.54 13.22
CA GLU A 209 -8.44 13.00 13.26
C GLU A 209 -9.48 13.70 12.38
N MET A 210 -9.72 13.15 11.18
CA MET A 210 -10.81 13.61 10.31
C MET A 210 -12.14 13.53 11.05
N ASN A 211 -12.34 12.45 11.81
CA ASN A 211 -13.56 12.20 12.54
C ASN A 211 -13.69 13.02 13.83
N LYS A 212 -12.58 13.32 14.51
CA LYS A 212 -12.54 14.23 15.66
C LYS A 212 -12.85 15.67 15.24
N SER A 213 -12.22 16.15 14.17
CA SER A 213 -12.43 17.52 13.67
C SER A 213 -13.87 17.78 13.21
N SER A 214 -14.56 16.73 12.73
CA SER A 214 -15.96 16.80 12.32
C SER A 214 -16.94 16.92 13.51
N GLN A 215 -16.52 16.53 14.73
CA GLN A 215 -17.35 16.63 15.94
C GLN A 215 -17.21 17.98 16.65
N THR A 216 -16.13 18.73 16.39
CA THR A 216 -15.83 20.01 17.06
C THR A 216 -16.45 21.24 16.39
N ILE A 217 -17.22 21.08 15.30
CA ILE A 217 -17.97 22.19 14.68
C ILE A 217 -19.39 22.13 15.27
N PRO A 218 -19.78 23.06 16.17
CA PRO A 218 -21.17 23.14 16.62
C PRO A 218 -22.06 23.46 15.43
N SER A 219 -23.19 22.77 15.30
CA SER A 219 -24.27 23.17 14.40
C SER A 219 -24.62 24.63 14.68
N PRO A 220 -24.73 25.52 13.66
CA PRO A 220 -25.30 26.84 13.90
C PRO A 220 -26.72 26.62 14.41
N THR A 221 -26.92 26.90 15.70
CA THR A 221 -28.23 26.95 16.33
C THR A 221 -29.15 27.77 15.44
N SER A 222 -30.29 27.19 15.09
CA SER A 222 -31.41 27.85 14.45
C SER A 222 -31.90 28.99 15.36
N ALA A 223 -31.26 30.15 15.23
CA ALA A 223 -31.84 31.42 15.63
C ALA A 223 -32.67 31.91 14.45
N ASN A 224 -33.98 31.71 14.54
CA ASN A 224 -34.93 32.83 14.57
C ASN A 224 -36.35 32.28 14.73
N VAL A 225 -36.92 32.68 15.87
CA VAL A 225 -38.34 32.78 16.19
C VAL A 225 -38.97 33.83 15.29
#